data_AF-A0A484ZNZ6-F1
#
_entry.id   AF-A0A484ZNZ6-F1
#
_cell.length_a   1.000
_cell.length_b   1.000
_cell.length_c   1.000
_cell.angle_alpha   90.00
_cell.angle_beta   90.00
_cell.angle_gamma   90.00
#
_symmetry.space_group_name_H-M   'P 1'
#
loop_
_entity.id
_entity.type
_entity.pdbx_description
1 polymer ?
#
loop_
_entity_poly.entity_id
_entity_poly.type
_entity_poly.pdbx_seq_one_letter_code
_entity_poly.pdbx_strand_id
1 'polypeptide(L)'
;MFHKSFSVAKRVRTETDIGSSAVSVAFAACSLARQIFESMSEVNVLLVGAGETIELVARYLREHQVKKMVIANRTRERAQVLADEVQAEAITLPEIDERLYKADIIISSTASPLPIIGKGMVERSLKARRNQPMLFIDIAVPRDIEPEVGKLSNVYLYTVDDLHAIIEHNLSQRKAAAVQAEDIVKQESLNFMEWMRSQSAVSSIRDYRSMADNIREELVEKTLIAIQQGADVESAVNDLSRKLTNRLIHAPTKSLQKAASSGDLEQLNLLRDSLGLDQC
;
A
#
# COMPACT_ATOMS: atom_id res chain seq x y z
N MET A 1 2.20 -11.60 11.53
CA MET A 1 1.30 -10.49 11.15
C MET A 1 1.83 -9.75 9.91
N PHE A 2 2.97 -9.04 10.00
CA PHE A 2 3.52 -8.23 8.89
C PHE A 2 3.65 -8.95 7.55
N HIS A 3 4.24 -10.14 7.49
CA HIS A 3 4.35 -10.90 6.23
C HIS A 3 2.99 -11.20 5.58
N LYS A 4 1.97 -11.53 6.39
CA LYS A 4 0.62 -11.80 5.90
C LYS A 4 -0.02 -10.52 5.37
N SER A 5 0.15 -9.39 6.07
CA SER A 5 -0.33 -8.07 5.61
C SER A 5 0.24 -7.68 4.24
N PHE A 6 1.55 -7.87 4.00
CA PHE A 6 2.16 -7.59 2.70
C PHE A 6 1.67 -8.54 1.60
N SER A 7 1.51 -9.83 1.90
CA SER A 7 0.97 -10.80 0.97
C SER A 7 -0.47 -10.46 0.56
N VAL A 8 -1.33 -10.12 1.52
CA VAL A 8 -2.71 -9.69 1.26
C VAL A 8 -2.75 -8.39 0.46
N ALA A 9 -1.90 -7.40 0.80
CA ALA A 9 -1.83 -6.16 0.04
C ALA A 9 -1.39 -6.38 -1.42
N LYS A 10 -0.43 -7.29 -1.67
CA LYS A 10 -0.03 -7.67 -3.03
C LYS A 10 -1.18 -8.36 -3.76
N ARG A 11 -1.88 -9.27 -3.08
CA ARG A 11 -3.03 -10.00 -3.62
C ARG A 11 -4.16 -9.05 -4.03
N VAL A 12 -4.55 -8.14 -3.14
CA VAL A 12 -5.52 -7.07 -3.42
C VAL A 12 -5.10 -6.23 -4.63
N ARG A 13 -3.84 -5.80 -4.74
CA ARG A 13 -3.36 -5.04 -5.90
C ARG A 13 -3.35 -5.82 -7.22
N THR A 14 -3.27 -7.14 -7.16
CA THR A 14 -3.15 -8.00 -8.36
C THR A 14 -4.51 -8.53 -8.80
N GLU A 15 -5.40 -8.83 -7.86
CA GLU A 15 -6.72 -9.41 -8.10
C GLU A 15 -7.84 -8.37 -8.18
N THR A 16 -7.56 -7.10 -7.85
CA THR A 16 -8.55 -6.02 -7.94
C THR A 16 -7.97 -4.80 -8.63
N ASP A 17 -8.84 -4.04 -9.28
CA ASP A 17 -8.51 -2.75 -9.92
C ASP A 17 -8.39 -1.58 -8.94
N ILE A 18 -8.33 -1.85 -7.63
CA ILE A 18 -8.24 -0.78 -6.61
C ILE A 18 -6.96 0.05 -6.74
N GLY A 19 -5.91 -0.53 -7.33
CA GLY A 19 -4.62 0.12 -7.59
C GLY A 19 -4.49 0.74 -8.97
N SER A 20 -5.34 0.39 -9.94
CA SER A 20 -5.25 0.83 -11.34
C SER A 20 -6.03 2.13 -11.60
N SER A 21 -7.05 2.44 -10.78
CA SER A 21 -7.81 3.68 -10.88
C SER A 21 -7.20 4.82 -10.03
N ALA A 22 -6.24 5.54 -10.61
CA ALA A 22 -5.71 6.75 -9.99
C ALA A 22 -6.73 7.91 -10.11
N VAL A 23 -7.02 8.51 -8.95
CA VAL A 23 -8.10 9.50 -8.74
C VAL A 23 -7.60 10.95 -8.82
N SER A 24 -6.36 11.15 -9.29
CA SER A 24 -5.73 12.47 -9.33
C SER A 24 -5.91 13.14 -10.69
N VAL A 25 -5.96 14.47 -10.68
CA VAL A 25 -6.08 15.28 -11.91
C VAL A 25 -4.87 15.05 -12.84
N ALA A 26 -3.68 14.87 -12.27
CA ALA A 26 -2.47 14.53 -13.02
C ALA A 26 -2.63 13.24 -13.84
N PHE A 27 -3.20 12.20 -13.25
CA PHE A 27 -3.43 10.94 -13.94
C PHE A 27 -4.54 11.05 -14.99
N ALA A 28 -5.63 11.77 -14.67
CA ALA A 28 -6.71 12.01 -15.63
C ALA A 28 -6.19 12.74 -16.88
N ALA A 29 -5.34 13.76 -16.70
CA ALA A 29 -4.67 14.47 -17.79
C ALA A 29 -3.81 13.54 -18.66
N CYS A 30 -2.99 12.69 -18.03
CA CYS A 30 -2.17 11.72 -18.77
C CYS A 30 -2.99 10.64 -19.48
N SER A 31 -4.09 10.21 -18.87
CA SER A 31 -5.01 9.22 -19.44
C SER A 31 -5.73 9.77 -20.67
N LEU A 32 -6.20 11.02 -20.59
CA LEU A 32 -6.81 11.73 -21.71
C LEU A 32 -5.81 11.86 -22.88
N ALA A 33 -4.57 12.27 -22.59
CA ALA A 33 -3.50 12.32 -23.59
C ALA A 33 -3.30 10.98 -24.31
N ARG A 34 -3.27 9.87 -23.56
CA ARG A 34 -3.12 8.52 -24.13
C ARG A 34 -4.31 8.04 -24.96
N GLN A 35 -5.51 8.54 -24.69
CA GLN A 35 -6.69 8.21 -25.50
C GLN A 35 -6.66 8.93 -26.85
N ILE A 36 -6.03 10.10 -26.91
CA ILE A 36 -5.94 10.91 -28.13
C ILE A 36 -4.73 10.51 -28.99
N PHE A 37 -3.60 10.17 -28.37
CA PHE A 37 -2.37 9.79 -29.07
C PHE A 37 -2.12 8.27 -28.99
N GLU A 38 -2.07 7.61 -30.14
CA GLU A 38 -1.84 6.15 -30.24
C GLU A 38 -0.48 5.73 -29.67
N SER A 39 0.56 6.55 -29.87
CA SER A 39 1.91 6.29 -29.39
C SER A 39 2.53 7.51 -28.71
N MET A 40 2.74 7.42 -27.40
CA MET A 40 3.38 8.49 -26.62
C MET A 40 4.86 8.68 -26.98
N SER A 41 5.53 7.65 -27.50
CA SER A 41 6.97 7.69 -27.81
C SER A 41 7.33 8.61 -28.98
N GLU A 42 6.35 9.12 -29.71
CA GLU A 42 6.55 10.08 -30.80
C GLU A 42 6.21 11.52 -30.41
N VAL A 43 5.62 11.70 -29.22
CA VAL A 43 5.01 12.93 -28.76
C VAL A 43 5.99 13.77 -27.95
N ASN A 44 6.05 15.06 -28.26
CA ASN A 44 6.75 16.08 -27.49
C ASN A 44 5.79 16.75 -26.52
N VAL A 45 6.16 16.78 -25.24
CA VAL A 45 5.32 17.36 -24.17
C VAL A 45 5.98 18.61 -23.59
N LEU A 46 5.17 19.67 -23.43
CA LEU A 46 5.51 20.86 -22.67
C LEU A 46 4.68 20.91 -21.39
N LEU A 47 5.36 20.91 -20.25
CA LEU A 47 4.76 21.10 -18.93
C LEU A 47 4.98 22.55 -18.50
N VAL A 48 3.93 23.23 -18.06
CA VAL A 48 3.99 24.63 -17.61
C VAL A 48 3.69 24.67 -16.11
N GLY A 49 4.71 25.02 -15.33
CA GLY A 49 4.73 24.96 -13.88
C GLY A 49 5.75 23.96 -13.37
N ALA A 50 5.96 23.98 -12.05
CA ALA A 50 6.76 22.99 -11.32
C ALA A 50 6.16 22.76 -9.93
N GLY A 51 4.82 22.71 -9.86
CA GLY A 51 4.09 22.32 -8.65
C GLY A 51 3.86 20.81 -8.59
N GLU A 52 3.27 20.35 -7.49
CA GLU A 52 3.02 18.93 -7.21
C GLU A 52 2.27 18.21 -8.33
N THR A 53 1.25 18.85 -8.92
CA THR A 53 0.50 18.28 -10.05
C THR A 53 1.38 18.06 -11.28
N ILE A 54 2.22 19.03 -11.64
CA ILE A 54 3.13 18.92 -12.78
C ILE A 54 4.20 17.87 -12.51
N GLU A 55 4.70 17.79 -11.29
CA GLU A 55 5.65 16.74 -10.89
C GLU A 55 5.06 15.34 -11.09
N LEU A 56 3.83 15.10 -10.63
CA LEU A 56 3.14 13.83 -10.83
C LEU A 56 2.92 13.51 -12.31
N VAL A 57 2.49 14.51 -13.10
CA VAL A 57 2.34 14.38 -14.56
C VAL A 57 3.67 14.01 -15.21
N ALA A 58 4.75 14.70 -14.86
CA ALA A 58 6.09 14.48 -15.43
C ALA A 58 6.59 13.06 -15.16
N ARG A 59 6.45 12.59 -13.91
CA ARG A 59 6.82 11.21 -13.54
C ARG A 59 6.02 10.18 -14.33
N TYR A 60 4.70 10.37 -14.44
CA TYR A 60 3.83 9.45 -15.17
C TYR A 60 4.15 9.40 -16.66
N LEU A 61 4.36 10.56 -17.30
CA LEU A 61 4.76 10.64 -18.71
C LEU A 61 6.15 10.04 -18.96
N ARG A 62 7.05 10.11 -17.98
CA ARG A 62 8.36 9.48 -18.09
C ARG A 62 8.27 7.95 -18.12
N GLU A 63 7.40 7.36 -17.31
CA GLU A 63 7.12 5.92 -17.35
C GLU A 63 6.59 5.48 -18.73
N HIS A 64 5.87 6.38 -19.42
CA HIS A 64 5.32 6.15 -20.76
C HIS A 64 6.24 6.55 -21.92
N GLN A 65 7.49 6.91 -21.62
CA GLN A 65 8.59 7.12 -22.59
C GLN A 65 8.28 8.12 -23.71
N VAL A 66 7.75 9.30 -23.36
CA VAL A 66 7.55 10.38 -24.35
C VAL A 66 8.83 10.76 -25.09
N LYS A 67 8.72 11.19 -26.36
CA LYS A 67 9.87 11.51 -27.22
C LYS A 67 10.77 12.58 -26.62
N LYS A 68 10.14 13.65 -26.14
CA LYS A 68 10.81 14.78 -25.52
C LYS A 68 9.88 15.42 -24.51
N MET A 69 10.43 15.78 -23.36
CA MET A 69 9.73 16.51 -22.32
C MET A 69 10.45 17.83 -22.05
N VAL A 70 9.68 18.91 -21.95
CA VAL A 70 10.17 20.25 -21.62
C VAL A 70 9.36 20.78 -20.45
N ILE A 71 10.01 21.38 -19.46
CA ILE A 71 9.37 21.92 -18.26
C ILE A 71 9.66 23.42 -18.21
N ALA A 72 8.61 24.22 -18.33
CA ALA A 72 8.67 25.67 -18.25
C ALA A 72 8.21 26.15 -16.88
N ASN A 73 9.00 26.98 -16.21
CA ASN A 73 8.59 27.59 -14.95
C ASN A 73 9.07 29.03 -14.81
N ARG A 74 8.47 29.79 -13.88
CA ARG A 74 8.87 31.18 -13.60
C ARG A 74 10.33 31.25 -13.12
N THR A 75 10.70 30.29 -12.28
CA THR A 75 12.06 30.13 -11.74
C THR A 75 12.69 28.92 -12.40
N ARG A 76 13.75 29.13 -13.18
CA ARG A 76 14.40 28.08 -13.96
C ARG A 76 14.95 26.96 -13.08
N GLU A 77 15.49 27.31 -11.92
CA GLU A 77 16.09 26.37 -10.97
C GLU A 77 15.06 25.34 -10.48
N ARG A 78 13.82 25.76 -10.23
CA ARG A 78 12.73 24.84 -9.84
C ARG A 78 12.33 23.88 -10.97
N ALA A 79 12.32 24.37 -12.21
CA ALA A 79 12.10 23.49 -13.37
C ALA A 79 13.28 22.53 -13.56
N GLN A 80 14.52 22.98 -13.33
CA GLN A 80 15.72 22.17 -13.49
C GLN A 80 15.73 20.98 -12.54
N VAL A 81 15.39 21.18 -11.26
CA VAL A 81 15.30 20.07 -10.28
C VAL A 81 14.36 18.97 -10.79
N LEU A 82 13.15 19.33 -11.20
CA LEU A 82 12.20 18.35 -11.71
C LEU A 82 12.66 17.74 -13.05
N ALA A 83 13.27 18.55 -13.92
CA ALA A 83 13.75 18.12 -15.21
C ALA A 83 14.88 17.09 -15.11
N ASP A 84 15.80 17.26 -14.15
CA ASP A 84 16.89 16.32 -13.90
C ASP A 84 16.37 14.95 -13.47
N GLU A 85 15.30 14.91 -12.67
CA GLU A 85 14.68 13.66 -12.22
C GLU A 85 13.99 12.88 -13.33
N VAL A 86 13.33 13.58 -14.25
CA VAL A 86 12.51 12.97 -15.31
C VAL A 86 13.16 13.01 -16.69
N GLN A 87 14.43 13.42 -16.77
CA GLN A 87 15.21 13.55 -18.01
C GLN A 87 14.57 14.50 -19.04
N ALA A 88 14.08 15.66 -18.56
CA ALA A 88 13.48 16.70 -19.38
C ALA A 88 14.44 17.89 -19.61
N GLU A 89 14.04 18.80 -20.50
CA GLU A 89 14.70 20.11 -20.69
C GLU A 89 13.97 21.18 -19.86
N ALA A 90 14.68 21.94 -19.03
CA ALA A 90 14.11 23.05 -18.27
C ALA A 90 14.25 24.38 -19.02
N ILE A 91 13.13 25.12 -19.13
CA ILE A 91 13.08 26.46 -19.73
C ILE A 91 12.34 27.44 -18.80
N THR A 92 12.44 28.73 -19.10
CA THR A 92 11.67 29.79 -18.43
C THR A 92 10.33 30.03 -19.16
N LEU A 93 9.36 30.64 -18.48
CA LEU A 93 8.05 30.95 -19.09
C LEU A 93 8.15 31.81 -20.39
N PRO A 94 9.01 32.84 -20.49
CA PRO A 94 9.15 33.61 -21.73
C PRO A 94 9.61 32.77 -22.93
N GLU A 95 10.41 31.72 -22.69
CA GLU A 95 10.89 30.82 -23.74
C GLU A 95 9.78 29.95 -24.34
N ILE A 96 8.58 29.91 -23.73
CA ILE A 96 7.43 29.17 -24.27
C ILE A 96 7.06 29.69 -25.67
N ASP A 97 7.09 30.99 -25.94
CA ASP A 97 6.69 31.55 -27.25
C ASP A 97 7.51 30.97 -28.41
N GLU A 98 8.79 30.71 -28.19
CA GLU A 98 9.72 30.14 -29.18
C GLU A 98 9.74 28.61 -29.21
N ARG A 99 9.12 27.95 -28.22
CA ARG A 99 9.17 26.48 -28.06
C ARG A 99 7.81 25.81 -28.24
N LEU A 100 6.72 26.56 -28.10
CA LEU A 100 5.35 26.03 -28.12
C LEU A 100 5.05 25.28 -29.41
N TYR A 101 5.55 25.76 -30.55
CA TYR A 101 5.37 25.09 -31.84
C TYR A 101 6.03 23.70 -31.92
N LYS A 102 6.88 23.29 -30.98
CA LYS A 102 7.47 21.94 -30.96
C LYS A 102 6.65 20.95 -30.13
N ALA A 103 5.75 21.42 -29.28
CA ALA A 103 4.97 20.57 -28.39
C ALA A 103 3.70 20.06 -29.09
N ASP A 104 3.40 18.79 -28.92
CA ASP A 104 2.14 18.18 -29.36
C ASP A 104 1.12 18.18 -28.21
N ILE A 105 1.61 18.06 -26.97
CA ILE A 105 0.82 18.11 -25.73
C ILE A 105 1.37 19.19 -24.81
N ILE A 106 0.48 20.01 -24.27
CA ILE A 106 0.78 21.07 -23.33
C ILE A 106 -0.08 20.85 -22.09
N ILE A 107 0.56 20.75 -20.93
CA ILE A 107 -0.13 20.58 -19.65
C ILE A 107 0.30 21.72 -18.72
N SER A 108 -0.64 22.53 -18.28
CA SER A 108 -0.39 23.69 -17.42
C SER A 108 -1.02 23.53 -16.05
N SER A 109 -0.26 23.90 -15.02
CA SER A 109 -0.74 24.00 -13.65
C SER A 109 0.18 24.95 -12.87
N THR A 110 -0.03 26.24 -13.02
CA THR A 110 0.66 27.28 -12.26
C THR A 110 -0.27 28.01 -11.27
N ALA A 111 0.33 28.87 -10.45
CA ALA A 111 -0.38 29.80 -9.57
C ALA A 111 -0.39 31.22 -10.16
N SER A 112 -0.35 31.36 -11.49
CA SER A 112 -0.37 32.66 -12.15
C SER A 112 -1.77 33.29 -12.04
N PRO A 113 -1.89 34.58 -11.69
CA PRO A 113 -3.17 35.27 -11.70
C PRO A 113 -3.65 35.62 -13.12
N LEU A 114 -2.75 35.59 -14.11
CA LEU A 114 -3.03 35.89 -15.51
C LEU A 114 -2.65 34.70 -16.39
N PRO A 115 -3.39 34.46 -17.50
CA PRO A 115 -3.03 33.45 -18.48
C PRO A 115 -1.61 33.64 -19.01
N ILE A 116 -0.85 32.55 -19.06
CA ILE A 116 0.51 32.49 -19.58
C ILE A 116 0.48 32.22 -21.10
N ILE A 117 -0.47 31.40 -21.55
CA ILE A 117 -0.61 31.02 -22.97
C ILE A 117 -1.84 31.72 -23.54
N GLY A 118 -1.59 32.71 -24.39
CA GLY A 118 -2.64 33.46 -25.09
C GLY A 118 -2.90 32.99 -26.51
N LYS A 119 -4.06 33.35 -27.07
CA LYS A 119 -4.51 32.97 -28.42
C LYS A 119 -3.47 33.31 -29.49
N GLY A 120 -2.89 34.51 -29.46
CA GLY A 120 -1.93 34.95 -30.48
C GLY A 120 -0.65 34.11 -30.51
N MET A 121 -0.19 33.63 -29.35
CA MET A 121 0.96 32.73 -29.23
C MET A 121 0.65 31.37 -29.87
N VAL A 122 -0.55 30.83 -29.61
CA VAL A 122 -0.99 29.55 -30.19
C VAL A 122 -1.20 29.66 -31.70
N GLU A 123 -1.77 30.75 -32.20
CA GLU A 123 -1.94 30.97 -33.65
C GLU A 123 -0.60 31.01 -34.39
N ARG A 124 0.41 31.69 -33.84
CA ARG A 124 1.78 31.68 -34.40
C ARG A 124 2.37 30.27 -34.40
N SER A 125 2.17 29.53 -33.31
CA SER A 125 2.67 28.17 -33.17
C SER A 125 2.03 27.21 -34.17
N LEU A 126 0.72 27.27 -34.36
CA LEU A 126 0.00 26.48 -35.36
C LEU A 126 0.49 26.78 -36.79
N LYS A 127 0.71 28.06 -37.12
CA LYS A 127 1.28 28.44 -38.42
C LYS A 127 2.66 27.82 -38.64
N ALA A 128 3.54 27.88 -37.65
CA ALA A 128 4.87 27.25 -37.71
C ALA A 128 4.80 25.72 -37.83
N ARG A 129 3.76 25.10 -37.25
CA ARG A 129 3.47 23.66 -37.30
C ARG A 129 2.68 23.21 -38.53
N ARG A 130 2.47 24.08 -39.54
CA ARG A 130 1.64 23.78 -40.71
C ARG A 130 0.23 23.29 -40.31
N ASN A 131 -0.34 23.86 -39.25
CA ASN A 131 -1.65 23.54 -38.68
C ASN A 131 -1.81 22.11 -38.15
N GLN A 132 -0.71 21.43 -37.80
CA GLN A 132 -0.81 20.15 -37.07
C GLN A 132 -1.49 20.37 -35.70
N PRO A 133 -2.40 19.47 -35.29
CA PRO A 133 -3.13 19.61 -34.04
C PRO A 133 -2.25 19.68 -32.79
N MET A 134 -2.78 20.33 -31.76
CA MET A 134 -2.14 20.47 -30.44
C MET A 134 -3.18 20.20 -29.34
N LEU A 135 -2.77 19.42 -28.33
CA LEU A 135 -3.58 19.15 -27.14
C LEU A 135 -3.12 20.04 -26.00
N PHE A 136 -4.05 20.75 -25.38
CA PHE A 136 -3.84 21.58 -24.20
C PHE A 136 -4.70 21.07 -23.06
N ILE A 137 -4.08 20.92 -21.89
CA ILE A 137 -4.75 20.49 -20.66
C ILE A 137 -4.42 21.52 -19.58
N ASP A 138 -5.40 22.37 -19.24
CA ASP A 138 -5.27 23.41 -18.24
C ASP A 138 -5.85 22.97 -16.90
N ILE A 139 -4.97 22.65 -15.96
CA ILE A 139 -5.30 22.20 -14.62
C ILE A 139 -5.23 23.37 -13.61
N ALA A 140 -4.89 24.58 -14.06
CA ALA A 140 -4.70 25.73 -13.19
C ALA A 140 -6.02 26.42 -12.82
N VAL A 141 -6.07 26.95 -11.59
CA VAL A 141 -7.14 27.83 -11.10
C VAL A 141 -6.50 28.99 -10.32
N PRO A 142 -6.49 30.23 -10.84
CA PRO A 142 -7.01 30.69 -12.15
C PRO A 142 -6.32 30.04 -13.37
N ARG A 143 -6.98 30.10 -14.53
CA ARG A 143 -6.53 29.43 -15.77
C ARG A 143 -5.21 29.98 -16.30
N ASP A 144 -4.34 29.09 -16.74
CA ASP A 144 -3.07 29.44 -17.40
C ASP A 144 -3.25 29.69 -18.90
N ILE A 145 -4.36 29.23 -19.48
CA ILE A 145 -4.62 29.32 -20.92
C ILE A 145 -5.87 30.18 -21.17
N GLU A 146 -5.75 31.13 -22.09
CA GLU A 146 -6.90 31.94 -22.52
C GLU A 146 -8.03 31.05 -23.10
N PRO A 147 -9.29 31.22 -22.68
CA PRO A 147 -10.42 30.44 -23.20
C PRO A 147 -10.57 30.52 -24.72
N GLU A 148 -10.15 31.64 -25.34
CA GLU A 148 -10.19 31.85 -26.77
C GLU A 148 -9.29 30.90 -27.56
N VAL A 149 -8.28 30.29 -26.92
CA VAL A 149 -7.42 29.26 -27.52
C VAL A 149 -8.24 28.05 -27.95
N GLY A 150 -9.26 27.67 -27.16
CA GLY A 150 -10.15 26.55 -27.49
C GLY A 150 -11.08 26.79 -28.70
N LYS A 151 -11.11 28.02 -29.23
CA LYS A 151 -11.88 28.35 -30.44
C LYS A 151 -11.09 28.13 -31.74
N LEU A 152 -9.81 27.77 -31.64
CA LEU A 152 -8.94 27.50 -32.78
C LEU A 152 -9.18 26.08 -33.31
N SER A 153 -9.29 25.93 -34.64
CA SER A 153 -9.74 24.68 -35.28
C SER A 153 -8.86 23.45 -35.03
N ASN A 154 -7.56 23.65 -34.79
CA ASN A 154 -6.58 22.58 -34.61
C ASN A 154 -6.06 22.52 -33.16
N VAL A 155 -6.89 22.96 -32.22
CA VAL A 155 -6.56 22.99 -30.79
C VAL A 155 -7.63 22.27 -30.01
N TYR A 156 -7.22 21.31 -29.21
CA TYR A 156 -8.07 20.63 -28.24
C TYR A 156 -7.70 21.17 -26.86
N LEU A 157 -8.57 21.99 -26.26
CA LEU A 157 -8.36 22.54 -24.92
C LEU A 157 -9.29 21.85 -23.93
N TYR A 158 -8.70 21.18 -22.95
CA TYR A 158 -9.37 20.59 -21.82
C TYR A 158 -8.97 21.29 -20.54
N THR A 159 -9.90 21.34 -19.60
CA THR A 159 -9.76 22.06 -18.33
C THR A 159 -9.91 21.12 -17.16
N VAL A 160 -9.58 21.57 -15.96
CA VAL A 160 -9.79 20.79 -14.72
C VAL A 160 -11.23 20.28 -14.59
N ASP A 161 -12.22 21.07 -15.03
CA ASP A 161 -13.63 20.69 -15.01
C ASP A 161 -13.94 19.54 -15.98
N ASP A 162 -13.34 19.54 -17.17
CA ASP A 162 -13.50 18.45 -18.15
C ASP A 162 -12.86 17.14 -17.64
N LEU A 163 -11.77 17.25 -16.88
CA LEU A 163 -11.11 16.09 -16.26
C LEU A 163 -11.92 15.51 -15.09
N HIS A 164 -12.74 16.30 -14.40
CA HIS A 164 -13.56 15.80 -13.29
C HIS A 164 -14.50 14.67 -13.74
N ALA A 165 -15.09 14.74 -14.94
CA ALA A 165 -15.93 13.68 -15.47
C ALA A 165 -15.18 12.34 -15.62
N ILE A 166 -13.91 12.39 -16.04
CA ILE A 166 -13.03 11.22 -16.14
C ILE A 166 -12.70 10.67 -14.75
N ILE A 167 -12.44 11.56 -13.79
CA ILE A 167 -12.14 11.19 -12.41
C ILE A 167 -13.35 10.54 -11.73
N GLU A 168 -14.56 11.08 -11.93
CA GLU A 168 -15.80 10.51 -11.39
C GLU A 168 -16.07 9.10 -11.93
N HIS A 169 -15.84 8.88 -13.23
CA HIS A 169 -15.93 7.56 -13.82
C HIS A 169 -14.94 6.58 -13.16
N ASN A 170 -13.68 6.99 -13.00
CA ASN A 170 -12.64 6.17 -12.34
C ASN A 170 -12.97 5.91 -10.86
N LEU A 171 -13.56 6.87 -10.16
CA LEU A 171 -13.98 6.73 -8.76
C LEU A 171 -15.08 5.67 -8.61
N SER A 172 -16.03 5.63 -9.56
CA SER A 172 -17.10 4.61 -9.56
C SER A 172 -16.54 3.20 -9.75
N GLN A 173 -15.58 3.02 -10.66
CA GLN A 173 -14.90 1.73 -10.87
C GLN A 173 -14.10 1.33 -9.62
N ARG A 174 -13.39 2.28 -9.00
CA ARG A 174 -12.64 2.04 -7.77
C ARG A 174 -13.52 1.62 -6.61
N LYS A 175 -14.72 2.20 -6.46
CA LYS A 175 -15.69 1.77 -5.43
C LYS A 175 -16.09 0.31 -5.62
N ALA A 176 -16.33 -0.13 -6.85
CA ALA A 176 -16.63 -1.53 -7.13
C ALA A 176 -15.43 -2.45 -6.80
N ALA A 177 -14.21 -2.05 -7.17
CA ALA A 177 -13.00 -2.79 -6.83
C ALA A 177 -12.71 -2.82 -5.31
N ALA A 178 -13.10 -1.77 -4.58
CA ALA A 178 -12.96 -1.71 -3.12
C ALA A 178 -13.80 -2.79 -2.42
N VAL A 179 -15.02 -3.05 -2.89
CA VAL A 179 -15.87 -4.14 -2.35
C VAL A 179 -15.17 -5.50 -2.51
N GLN A 180 -14.59 -5.76 -3.68
CA GLN A 180 -13.83 -6.99 -3.91
C GLN A 180 -12.58 -7.08 -3.01
N ALA A 181 -11.88 -5.97 -2.81
CA ALA A 181 -10.72 -5.91 -1.93
C ALA A 181 -11.09 -6.18 -0.47
N GLU A 182 -12.23 -5.65 0.00
CA GLU A 182 -12.75 -5.91 1.34
C GLU A 182 -13.07 -7.39 1.57
N ASP A 183 -13.65 -8.07 0.58
CA ASP A 183 -13.91 -9.51 0.64
C ASP A 183 -12.60 -10.31 0.77
N ILE A 184 -11.57 -9.98 -0.03
CA ILE A 184 -10.25 -10.61 0.07
C ILE A 184 -9.66 -10.41 1.48
N VAL A 185 -9.70 -9.17 2.00
CA VAL A 185 -9.16 -8.86 3.33
C VAL A 185 -9.92 -9.62 4.42
N LYS A 186 -11.25 -9.72 4.31
CA LYS A 186 -12.09 -10.43 5.28
C LYS A 186 -11.77 -11.92 5.31
N GLN A 187 -11.68 -12.56 4.15
CA GLN A 187 -11.31 -13.98 4.03
C GLN A 187 -9.93 -14.25 4.62
N GLU A 188 -8.94 -13.43 4.26
CA GLU A 188 -7.56 -13.62 4.74
C GLU A 188 -7.41 -13.34 6.24
N SER A 189 -8.20 -12.43 6.80
CA SER A 189 -8.27 -12.17 8.23
C SER A 189 -8.81 -13.39 8.99
N LEU A 190 -9.90 -14.00 8.51
CA LEU A 190 -10.45 -15.23 9.08
C LEU A 190 -9.43 -16.37 9.06
N ASN A 191 -8.80 -16.61 7.91
CA ASN A 191 -7.76 -17.63 7.75
C ASN A 191 -6.56 -17.39 8.70
N PHE A 192 -6.15 -16.12 8.86
CA PHE A 192 -5.06 -15.77 9.77
C PHE A 192 -5.44 -16.02 11.24
N MET A 193 -6.68 -15.71 11.64
CA MET A 193 -7.17 -15.95 12.99
C MET A 193 -7.26 -17.45 13.30
N GLU A 194 -7.72 -18.27 12.35
CA GLU A 194 -7.69 -19.72 12.48
C GLU A 194 -6.27 -20.26 12.66
N TRP A 195 -5.35 -19.80 11.82
CA TRP A 195 -3.94 -20.17 11.94
C TRP A 195 -3.34 -19.76 13.29
N MET A 196 -3.62 -18.55 13.78
CA MET A 196 -3.19 -18.10 15.11
C MET A 196 -3.70 -19.02 16.23
N ARG A 197 -5.00 -19.37 16.20
CA ARG A 197 -5.58 -20.30 17.18
C ARG A 197 -4.88 -21.66 17.18
N SER A 198 -4.51 -22.17 16.00
CA SER A 198 -3.77 -23.42 15.87
C SER A 198 -2.36 -23.36 16.47
N GLN A 199 -1.67 -22.22 16.37
CA GLN A 199 -0.34 -22.04 16.98
C GLN A 199 -0.39 -21.95 18.51
N SER A 200 -1.39 -21.28 19.07
CA SER A 200 -1.51 -21.14 20.53
C SER A 200 -1.64 -22.48 21.24
N ALA A 201 -2.31 -23.46 20.63
CA ALA A 201 -2.40 -24.81 21.17
C ALA A 201 -1.02 -25.51 21.21
N VAL A 202 -0.22 -25.36 20.17
CA VAL A 202 1.12 -25.98 20.09
C VAL A 202 2.09 -25.36 21.10
N SER A 203 2.06 -24.04 21.31
CA SER A 203 2.90 -23.39 22.31
C SER A 203 2.53 -23.82 23.73
N SER A 204 1.24 -23.89 24.07
CA SER A 204 0.81 -24.31 25.41
C SER A 204 1.21 -25.76 25.72
N ILE A 205 1.16 -26.66 24.74
CA ILE A 205 1.63 -28.05 24.90
C ILE A 205 3.14 -28.08 25.15
N ARG A 206 3.92 -27.31 24.38
CA ARG A 206 5.37 -27.22 24.54
C ARG A 206 5.75 -26.68 25.92
N ASP A 207 5.09 -25.61 26.36
CA ASP A 207 5.35 -24.97 27.65
C ASP A 207 5.03 -25.92 28.80
N TYR A 208 3.91 -26.65 28.74
CA TYR A 208 3.54 -27.64 29.75
C TYR A 208 4.58 -28.78 29.85
N ARG A 209 5.03 -29.32 28.72
CA ARG A 209 6.08 -30.37 28.69
C ARG A 209 7.40 -29.85 29.25
N SER A 210 7.80 -28.64 28.85
CA SER A 210 9.05 -28.02 29.30
C SER A 210 9.03 -27.75 30.82
N MET A 211 7.89 -27.32 31.36
CA MET A 211 7.69 -27.18 32.81
C MET A 211 7.87 -28.52 33.53
N ALA A 212 7.27 -29.61 33.02
CA ALA A 212 7.39 -30.93 33.61
C ALA A 212 8.83 -31.46 33.59
N ASP A 213 9.55 -31.29 32.48
CA ASP A 213 10.95 -31.67 32.33
C ASP A 213 11.86 -30.88 33.28
N ASN A 214 11.66 -29.56 33.40
CA ASN A 214 12.43 -28.72 34.33
C ASN A 214 12.24 -29.16 35.80
N ILE A 215 11.00 -29.51 36.19
CA ILE A 215 10.72 -30.04 37.54
C ILE A 215 11.46 -31.36 37.75
N ARG A 216 11.47 -32.25 36.75
CA ARG A 216 12.20 -33.52 36.82
C ARG A 216 13.69 -33.28 37.00
N GLU A 217 14.30 -32.42 36.17
CA GLU A 217 15.73 -32.12 36.21
C GLU A 217 16.16 -31.53 37.56
N GLU A 218 15.42 -30.54 38.08
CA GLU A 218 15.69 -29.94 39.39
C GLU A 218 15.68 -30.98 40.52
N LEU A 219 14.69 -31.88 40.52
CA LEU A 219 14.56 -32.89 41.56
C LEU A 219 15.62 -33.99 41.43
N VAL A 220 15.93 -34.42 40.20
CA VAL A 220 16.99 -35.40 39.94
C VAL A 220 18.35 -34.87 40.40
N GLU A 221 18.68 -33.62 40.06
CA GLU A 221 19.94 -32.99 40.49
C GLU A 221 20.06 -32.98 42.03
N LYS A 222 19.01 -32.54 42.72
CA LYS A 222 18.97 -32.53 44.20
C LYS A 222 19.12 -33.92 44.80
N THR A 223 18.46 -34.92 44.23
CA THR A 223 18.54 -36.31 44.68
C THR A 223 19.94 -36.88 44.48
N LEU A 224 20.58 -36.61 43.34
CA LEU A 224 21.94 -37.06 43.06
C LEU A 224 22.95 -36.46 44.04
N ILE A 225 22.82 -35.16 44.36
CA ILE A 225 23.66 -34.50 45.36
C ILE A 225 23.48 -35.14 46.74
N ALA A 226 22.23 -35.43 47.15
CA ALA A 226 21.96 -36.07 48.43
C ALA A 226 22.57 -37.49 48.52
N ILE A 227 22.49 -38.28 47.44
CA ILE A 227 23.10 -39.61 47.36
C ILE A 227 24.62 -39.51 47.47
N GLN A 228 25.25 -38.54 46.78
CA GLN A 228 26.69 -38.29 46.88
C GLN A 228 27.13 -37.89 48.30
N GLN A 229 26.25 -37.23 49.06
CA GLN A 229 26.46 -36.85 50.46
C GLN A 229 26.18 -37.99 51.45
N GLY A 230 25.88 -39.21 50.97
CA GLY A 230 25.70 -40.40 51.80
C GLY A 230 24.25 -40.72 52.17
N ALA A 231 23.27 -40.13 51.49
CA ALA A 231 21.88 -40.54 51.66
C ALA A 231 21.66 -41.98 51.16
N ASP A 232 20.78 -42.71 51.85
CA ASP A 232 20.32 -44.03 51.41
C ASP A 232 19.64 -43.94 50.03
N VAL A 233 20.08 -44.78 49.10
CA VAL A 233 19.66 -44.73 47.69
C VAL A 233 18.17 -45.04 47.55
N GLU A 234 17.67 -46.04 48.28
CA GLU A 234 16.28 -46.47 48.18
C GLU A 234 15.33 -45.39 48.73
N SER A 235 15.68 -44.79 49.86
CA SER A 235 14.95 -43.66 50.45
C SER A 235 14.96 -42.43 49.53
N ALA A 236 16.11 -42.08 48.95
CA ALA A 236 16.27 -40.92 48.08
C ALA A 236 15.46 -41.03 46.77
N VAL A 237 15.40 -42.24 46.19
CA VAL A 237 14.59 -42.51 44.98
C VAL A 237 13.08 -42.47 45.29
N ASN A 238 12.67 -43.03 46.43
CA ASN A 238 11.27 -42.98 46.85
C ASN A 238 10.79 -41.55 47.12
N ASP A 239 11.63 -40.73 47.75
CA ASP A 239 11.35 -39.32 48.00
C ASP A 239 11.29 -38.50 46.71
N LEU A 240 12.20 -38.74 45.75
CA LEU A 240 12.15 -38.17 44.40
C LEU A 240 10.81 -38.48 43.71
N SER A 241 10.42 -39.75 43.69
CA SER A 241 9.17 -40.20 43.04
C SER A 241 7.94 -39.51 43.62
N ARG A 242 7.85 -39.45 44.96
CA ARG A 242 6.75 -38.76 45.66
C ARG A 242 6.72 -37.27 45.35
N LYS A 243 7.87 -36.59 45.43
CA LYS A 243 7.98 -35.14 45.18
C LYS A 243 7.65 -34.78 43.73
N LEU A 244 8.14 -35.58 42.77
CA LEU A 244 7.86 -35.39 41.35
C LEU A 244 6.37 -35.56 41.06
N THR A 245 5.77 -36.65 41.55
CA THR A 245 4.34 -36.92 41.39
C THR A 245 3.51 -35.77 41.94
N ASN A 246 3.77 -35.36 43.19
CA ASN A 246 3.03 -34.27 43.85
C ASN A 246 3.16 -32.94 43.09
N ARG A 247 4.36 -32.59 42.58
CA ARG A 247 4.56 -31.36 41.81
C ARG A 247 3.83 -31.38 40.46
N LEU A 248 3.84 -32.51 39.76
CA LEU A 248 3.18 -32.64 38.46
C LEU A 248 1.64 -32.60 38.58
N ILE A 249 1.06 -33.23 39.60
CA ILE A 249 -0.40 -33.28 39.76
C ILE A 249 -1.00 -32.06 40.47
N HIS A 250 -0.19 -31.19 41.07
CA HIS A 250 -0.70 -30.07 41.88
C HIS A 250 -1.58 -29.10 41.08
N ALA A 251 -1.10 -28.63 39.92
CA ALA A 251 -1.83 -27.67 39.10
C ALA A 251 -3.14 -28.26 38.51
N PRO A 252 -3.14 -29.47 37.92
CA PRO A 252 -4.39 -30.12 37.50
C PRO A 252 -5.39 -30.36 38.63
N THR A 253 -4.92 -30.82 39.81
CA THR A 253 -5.78 -31.05 40.98
C THR A 253 -6.45 -29.77 41.45
N LYS A 254 -5.70 -28.65 41.47
CA LYS A 254 -6.24 -27.34 41.83
C LYS A 254 -7.28 -26.85 40.81
N SER A 255 -7.07 -27.09 39.53
CA SER A 255 -8.02 -26.74 38.47
C SER A 255 -9.32 -27.54 38.58
N LEU A 256 -9.24 -28.86 38.84
CA LEU A 256 -10.40 -29.71 39.09
C LEU A 256 -11.21 -29.24 40.31
N GLN A 257 -10.54 -28.94 41.42
CA GLN A 257 -11.19 -28.44 42.63
C GLN A 257 -11.91 -27.10 42.37
N LYS A 258 -11.28 -26.20 41.61
CA LYS A 258 -11.88 -24.91 41.27
C LYS A 258 -13.15 -25.09 40.43
N ALA A 259 -13.10 -25.89 39.36
CA ALA A 259 -14.26 -26.15 38.50
C ALA A 259 -15.42 -26.83 39.26
N ALA A 260 -15.09 -27.78 40.15
CA ALA A 260 -16.08 -28.43 41.01
C ALA A 260 -16.73 -27.44 42.00
N SER A 261 -15.94 -26.53 42.59
CA SER A 261 -16.44 -25.53 43.54
C SER A 261 -17.28 -24.41 42.90
N SER A 262 -17.05 -24.10 41.62
CA SER A 262 -17.81 -23.08 40.88
C SER A 262 -19.10 -23.61 40.25
N GLY A 263 -19.35 -24.92 40.31
CA GLY A 263 -20.52 -25.55 39.68
C GLY A 263 -20.48 -25.60 38.15
N ASP A 264 -19.31 -25.37 37.55
CA ASP A 264 -19.12 -25.39 36.09
C ASP A 264 -18.88 -26.83 35.62
N LEU A 265 -19.98 -27.54 35.36
CA LEU A 265 -19.97 -28.95 34.97
C LEU A 265 -19.33 -29.18 33.60
N GLU A 266 -19.40 -28.21 32.69
CA GLU A 266 -18.80 -28.32 31.36
C GLU A 266 -17.28 -28.23 31.45
N GLN A 267 -16.76 -27.25 32.20
CA GLN A 267 -15.33 -27.13 32.47
C GLN A 267 -14.79 -28.34 33.25
N LEU A 268 -15.57 -28.86 34.20
CA LEU A 268 -15.18 -30.03 34.99
C LEU A 268 -15.03 -31.28 34.11
N ASN A 269 -15.98 -31.53 33.20
CA ASN A 269 -15.93 -32.68 32.28
C ASN A 269 -14.75 -32.55 31.31
N LEU A 270 -14.50 -31.37 30.72
CA LEU A 270 -13.34 -31.15 29.86
C LEU A 270 -12.00 -31.41 30.57
N LEU A 271 -11.88 -31.03 31.85
CA LEU A 271 -10.68 -31.31 32.64
C LEU A 271 -10.53 -32.79 32.96
N ARG A 272 -11.63 -33.51 33.23
CA ARG A 272 -11.62 -34.96 33.47
C ARG A 272 -11.17 -35.72 32.22
N ASP A 273 -11.72 -35.37 31.06
CA ASP A 273 -11.35 -35.93 29.76
C ASP A 273 -9.87 -35.69 29.48
N SER A 274 -9.39 -34.47 29.71
CA SER A 274 -7.97 -34.10 29.48
C SER A 274 -6.97 -34.87 30.35
N LEU A 275 -7.42 -35.40 31.49
CA LEU A 275 -6.63 -36.21 32.42
C LEU A 275 -6.86 -37.71 32.23
N GLY A 276 -7.71 -38.12 31.29
CA GLY A 276 -8.04 -39.52 31.01
C GLY A 276 -8.93 -40.18 32.09
N LEU A 277 -9.70 -39.39 32.85
CA LEU A 277 -10.51 -39.87 33.97
C LEU A 277 -11.91 -40.38 33.55
N ASP A 278 -12.25 -40.35 32.27
CA ASP A 278 -13.57 -40.73 31.74
C ASP A 278 -13.61 -42.14 31.10
N GLN A 279 -12.55 -42.95 31.29
CA GLN A 279 -12.50 -44.37 30.91
C GLN A 279 -12.64 -45.37 32.08
N CYS A 280 -13.16 -44.95 33.23
CA CYS A 280 -13.48 -45.83 34.36
C CYS A 280 -14.96 -45.74 34.75
#